data_AF-Q8SPJ5-F1
#
_entry.id   AF-Q8SPJ5-F1
#
_cell.length_a   1.000
_cell.length_b   1.000
_cell.length_c   1.000
_cell.angle_alpha   90.00
_cell.angle_beta   90.00
_cell.angle_gamma   90.00
#
_symmetry.space_group_name_H-M   'P 1'
#
loop_
_entity.id
_entity.type
_entity.pdbx_description
1 polymer ?
#
loop_
_entity_poly.entity_id
_entity_poly.type
_entity_poly.pdbx_seq_one_letter_code
_entity_poly.pdbx_strand_id
1 'polypeptide(L)'
;ENEYGSINHTYHLDVVERSPHRPILQAGLPANASTVVGGDVEFVCKVYSDAQPHIQWIKHVEKNGSKYGPDGLPYLKVLKHSGINSSNAEVLALFNV
;
A
#
# COMPACT_ATOMS: atom_id res chain seq x y z
N GLU A 1 -23.19 44.54 12.87
CA GLU A 1 -23.78 45.71 12.22
C GLU A 1 -24.68 46.40 13.24
N ASN A 2 -24.35 47.63 13.61
CA ASN A 2 -25.13 48.43 14.53
C ASN A 2 -25.10 49.90 14.08
N GLU A 3 -25.76 50.78 14.83
CA GLU A 3 -25.87 52.22 14.54
C GLU A 3 -24.50 52.93 14.42
N TYR A 4 -23.43 52.29 14.88
CA TYR A 4 -22.06 52.82 14.87
C TYR A 4 -21.13 52.11 13.87
N GLY A 5 -21.60 51.07 13.16
CA GLY A 5 -20.85 50.42 12.09
C GLY A 5 -21.07 48.91 11.93
N SER A 6 -20.39 48.33 10.95
CA SER A 6 -20.41 46.90 10.67
C SER A 6 -18.98 46.38 10.51
N ILE A 7 -18.73 45.18 11.03
CA ILE A 7 -17.47 44.46 10.85
C ILE A 7 -17.81 43.13 10.20
N ASN A 8 -17.09 42.78 9.15
CA ASN A 8 -17.24 41.53 8.44
C ASN A 8 -15.93 40.74 8.54
N HIS A 9 -16.03 39.45 8.86
CA HIS A 9 -14.92 38.52 8.85
C HIS A 9 -15.39 37.23 8.20
N THR A 10 -14.66 36.79 7.18
CA THR A 10 -14.98 35.54 6.48
C THR A 10 -14.02 34.45 6.96
N TYR A 11 -14.57 33.26 7.23
CA TYR A 11 -13.77 32.08 7.57
C TYR A 11 -13.79 31.10 6.41
N HIS A 12 -12.67 30.38 6.26
CA HIS A 12 -12.60 29.21 5.38
C HIS A 12 -12.85 27.95 6.22
N LEU A 13 -13.74 27.09 5.73
CA LEU A 13 -14.08 25.81 6.33
C LEU A 13 -13.83 24.71 5.30
N ASP A 14 -12.91 23.81 5.60
CA ASP A 14 -12.67 22.59 4.82
C ASP A 14 -13.19 21.38 5.59
N VAL A 15 -14.10 20.63 4.96
CA VAL A 15 -14.64 19.37 5.51
C VAL A 15 -14.02 18.22 4.74
N VAL A 16 -13.31 17.35 5.45
CA VAL A 16 -12.64 16.19 4.86
C VAL A 16 -13.22 14.92 5.50
N GLU A 17 -13.71 14.01 4.67
CA GLU A 17 -14.12 12.68 5.13
C GLU A 17 -12.88 11.89 5.57
N ARG A 18 -13.00 11.24 6.73
CA ARG A 18 -11.93 10.48 7.36
C ARG A 18 -12.38 9.05 7.58
N SER A 19 -11.56 8.08 7.18
CA SER A 19 -11.70 6.66 7.52
C SER A 19 -10.74 6.25 8.65
N PRO A 20 -11.22 6.15 9.91
CA PRO A 20 -10.42 5.64 11.04
C PRO A 20 -10.21 4.12 11.00
N HIS A 21 -10.49 3.47 9.86
CA HIS A 21 -10.42 2.02 9.73
C HIS A 21 -9.00 1.56 9.36
N ARG A 22 -8.74 0.27 9.57
CA ARG A 22 -7.55 -0.40 9.03
C ARG A 22 -7.44 -0.16 7.51
N PRO A 23 -6.23 -0.17 6.93
CA PRO A 23 -6.05 0.05 5.50
C PRO A 23 -6.92 -0.90 4.66
N ILE A 24 -7.56 -0.36 3.63
CA ILE A 24 -8.45 -1.09 2.73
C ILE A 24 -7.73 -1.32 1.41
N LEU A 25 -7.64 -2.58 1.00
CA LEU A 25 -7.04 -2.96 -0.30
C LEU A 25 -8.10 -2.92 -1.39
N GLN A 26 -7.74 -2.39 -2.57
CA GLN A 26 -8.62 -2.43 -3.72
C GLN A 26 -8.82 -3.87 -4.20
N ALA A 27 -10.08 -4.30 -4.36
CA ALA A 27 -10.41 -5.61 -4.88
C ALA A 27 -9.86 -5.81 -6.32
N GLY A 28 -9.44 -7.04 -6.61
CA GLY A 28 -8.84 -7.41 -7.91
C GLY A 28 -7.35 -7.06 -8.04
N LEU A 29 -6.75 -6.45 -7.02
CA LEU A 29 -5.32 -6.16 -6.95
C LEU A 29 -4.68 -6.83 -5.71
N PRO A 30 -3.42 -7.31 -5.82
CA PRO A 30 -2.68 -7.55 -7.06
C PRO A 30 -3.33 -8.69 -7.88
N ALA A 31 -3.35 -8.55 -9.20
CA ALA A 31 -3.89 -9.57 -10.09
C ALA A 31 -2.84 -10.66 -10.37
N ASN A 32 -3.31 -11.86 -10.72
CA ASN A 32 -2.43 -12.92 -11.21
C ASN A 32 -1.81 -12.50 -12.55
N ALA A 33 -0.50 -12.71 -12.70
CA ALA A 33 0.23 -12.40 -13.92
C ALA A 33 1.08 -13.60 -14.34
N SER A 34 1.31 -13.73 -15.64
CA SER A 34 2.18 -14.75 -16.23
C SER A 34 3.09 -14.08 -17.25
N THR A 35 4.36 -14.46 -17.24
CA THR A 35 5.38 -13.92 -18.14
C THR A 35 6.26 -15.06 -18.65
N VAL A 36 6.95 -14.84 -19.76
CA VAL A 36 7.96 -15.77 -20.27
C VAL A 36 9.20 -15.73 -19.39
N VAL A 37 10.01 -16.79 -19.43
CA VAL A 37 11.29 -16.84 -18.68
C VAL A 37 12.18 -15.68 -19.12
N GLY A 38 12.69 -14.92 -18.15
CA GLY A 38 13.49 -13.72 -18.38
C GLY A 38 12.67 -12.48 -18.77
N GLY A 39 11.34 -12.57 -18.71
CA GLY A 39 10.46 -11.43 -18.90
C GLY A 39 10.28 -10.61 -17.63
N ASP A 40 9.65 -9.44 -17.79
CA ASP A 40 9.36 -8.51 -16.71
C ASP A 40 7.89 -8.59 -16.31
N VAL A 41 7.59 -8.30 -15.04
CA VAL A 41 6.22 -8.28 -14.51
C VAL A 41 6.07 -7.21 -13.44
N GLU A 42 4.88 -6.61 -13.40
CA GLU A 42 4.52 -5.62 -12.40
C GLU A 42 3.27 -6.05 -11.63
N PHE A 43 3.32 -5.89 -10.31
CA PHE A 43 2.18 -6.05 -9.42
C PHE A 43 1.84 -4.70 -8.78
N VAL A 44 0.55 -4.40 -8.72
CA VAL A 44 0.02 -3.15 -8.14
C VAL A 44 -0.85 -3.48 -6.94
N CYS A 45 -0.69 -2.72 -5.86
CA CYS A 45 -1.47 -2.81 -4.63
C CYS A 45 -1.94 -1.40 -4.24
N LYS A 46 -3.22 -1.11 -4.46
CA LYS A 46 -3.83 0.17 -4.08
C LYS A 46 -4.39 0.09 -2.66
N VAL A 47 -3.94 1.00 -1.81
CA VAL A 47 -4.28 1.01 -0.38
C VAL A 47 -4.97 2.33 -0.03
N TYR A 48 -6.20 2.25 0.46
CA TYR A 48 -6.95 3.41 0.97
C TYR A 48 -6.81 3.46 2.49
N SER A 49 -6.20 4.52 3.01
CA SER A 49 -5.97 4.72 4.44
C SER A 49 -5.76 6.19 4.75
N ASP A 50 -6.42 6.69 5.79
CA ASP A 50 -6.21 8.05 6.32
C ASP A 50 -4.84 8.21 6.98
N ALA A 51 -4.40 7.16 7.67
CA ALA A 51 -3.08 7.08 8.28
C ALA A 51 -2.08 6.59 7.24
N GLN A 52 -0.84 7.09 7.28
CA GLN A 52 0.22 6.63 6.39
C GLN A 52 0.45 5.12 6.54
N PRO A 53 0.17 4.29 5.51
CA PRO A 53 0.31 2.85 5.63
C PRO A 53 1.77 2.41 5.44
N HIS A 54 2.14 1.32 6.10
CA HIS A 54 3.38 0.61 5.84
C HIS A 54 3.10 -0.57 4.90
N ILE A 55 3.63 -0.52 3.68
CA ILE A 55 3.34 -1.49 2.61
C ILE A 55 4.53 -2.43 2.46
N GLN A 56 4.28 -3.74 2.39
CA GLN A 56 5.30 -4.75 2.15
C GLN A 56 4.87 -5.74 1.07
N TRP A 57 5.79 -6.03 0.16
CA TRP A 57 5.67 -7.10 -0.81
C TRP A 57 6.43 -8.32 -0.30
N ILE A 58 5.71 -9.43 -0.15
CA ILE A 58 6.23 -10.65 0.46
C ILE A 58 6.02 -11.82 -0.50
N LYS A 59 7.09 -12.59 -0.74
CA LYS A 59 7.05 -13.85 -1.48
C LYS A 59 7.01 -15.02 -0.51
N HIS A 60 6.02 -15.89 -0.66
CA HIS A 60 6.06 -17.21 -0.06
C HIS A 60 7.11 -18.05 -0.79
N VAL A 61 8.04 -18.63 -0.04
CA VAL A 61 9.12 -19.46 -0.60
C VAL A 61 9.06 -20.87 -0.03
N GLU A 62 9.57 -21.84 -0.77
CA GLU A 62 9.75 -23.21 -0.30
C GLU A 62 11.20 -23.42 0.12
N LYS A 63 11.41 -24.01 1.30
CA LYS A 63 12.71 -24.46 1.76
C LYS A 63 12.62 -25.95 2.05
N ASN A 64 13.50 -26.73 1.43
CA ASN A 64 13.57 -28.19 1.61
C ASN A 64 12.22 -28.90 1.36
N GLY A 65 11.47 -28.45 0.34
CA GLY A 65 10.16 -29.02 -0.02
C GLY A 65 9.00 -28.61 0.89
N SER A 66 9.24 -27.81 1.95
CA SER A 66 8.20 -27.29 2.82
C SER A 66 8.02 -25.77 2.64
N LYS A 67 6.77 -25.33 2.64
CA LYS A 67 6.40 -23.89 2.75
C LYS A 67 6.41 -23.40 4.18
N TYR A 68 6.41 -24.30 5.17
CA TYR A 68 6.30 -24.01 6.58
C TYR A 68 7.52 -24.52 7.35
N GLY A 69 7.97 -23.74 8.32
CA GLY A 69 9.02 -24.12 9.24
C GLY A 69 8.57 -25.14 10.28
N PRO A 70 9.51 -25.67 11.07
CA PRO A 70 9.20 -26.57 12.18
C PRO A 70 8.36 -25.92 13.29
N ASP A 71 8.30 -24.58 13.30
CA ASP A 71 7.46 -23.74 14.14
C ASP A 71 6.03 -23.56 13.60
N GLY A 72 5.74 -24.07 12.39
CA GLY A 72 4.46 -23.87 11.71
C GLY A 72 4.30 -22.52 11.02
N LEU A 73 5.33 -21.67 11.01
CA LEU A 73 5.28 -20.38 10.33
C LEU A 73 5.71 -20.52 8.86
N PRO A 74 5.09 -19.79 7.92
CA PRO A 74 5.49 -19.87 6.52
C PRO A 74 6.88 -19.27 6.29
N TYR A 75 7.64 -19.84 5.36
CA TYR A 75 8.86 -19.22 4.88
C TYR A 75 8.51 -18.06 3.95
N LEU A 76 8.88 -16.86 4.39
CA LEU A 76 8.60 -15.61 3.70
C LEU A 76 9.91 -14.90 3.31
N LYS A 77 9.92 -14.25 2.15
CA LYS A 77 10.98 -13.34 1.72
C LYS A 77 10.38 -11.98 1.39
N VAL A 78 10.87 -10.93 2.04
CA VAL A 78 10.49 -9.55 1.71
C VAL A 78 11.16 -9.16 0.38
N LEU A 79 10.36 -8.70 -0.57
CA LEU A 79 10.82 -8.24 -1.90
C LEU A 79 10.97 -6.72 -1.95
N LYS A 80 10.01 -5.99 -1.37
CA LYS A 80 9.99 -4.53 -1.32
C LYS A 80 9.23 -4.08 -0.08
N HIS A 81 9.63 -2.98 0.55
CA HIS A 81 8.90 -2.37 1.66
C HIS A 81 8.85 -0.85 1.52
N SER A 82 7.81 -0.23 2.06
CA SER A 82 7.76 1.23 2.22
C SER A 82 8.89 1.66 3.16
N GLY A 83 9.71 2.59 2.70
CA GLY A 83 10.85 3.14 3.43
C GLY A 83 11.31 4.44 2.78
N ILE A 84 12.21 5.15 3.45
CA ILE A 84 12.65 6.52 3.08
C ILE A 84 13.18 6.61 1.63
N ASN A 85 13.66 5.49 1.06
CA ASN A 85 14.24 5.43 -0.29
C ASN A 85 13.36 4.74 -1.35
N SER A 86 12.15 4.26 -0.99
CA SER A 86 11.30 3.52 -1.91
C SER A 86 10.31 4.46 -2.62
N SER A 87 10.64 4.86 -3.85
CA SER A 87 9.63 5.44 -4.75
C SER A 87 8.51 4.42 -4.99
N ASN A 88 7.29 4.85 -4.70
CA ASN A 88 6.03 4.14 -4.91
C ASN A 88 6.00 2.68 -4.40
N ALA A 89 5.76 2.49 -3.09
CA ALA A 89 5.66 1.16 -2.47
C ALA A 89 4.43 0.35 -2.95
N GLU A 90 3.45 1.01 -3.57
CA GLU A 90 2.25 0.37 -4.14
C GLU A 90 2.53 -0.46 -5.39
N VAL A 91 3.71 -0.32 -5.99
CA VAL A 91 4.10 -1.06 -7.20
C VAL A 91 5.34 -1.91 -6.93
N LEU A 92 5.25 -3.20 -7.25
CA LEU A 92 6.37 -4.12 -7.30
C LEU A 92 6.67 -4.47 -8.75
N ALA A 93 7.78 -3.96 -9.27
CA ALA A 93 8.34 -4.39 -10.54
C ALA A 93 9.40 -5.47 -10.30
N LEU A 94 9.27 -6.60 -10.98
CA LEU A 94 10.26 -7.67 -11.02
C LEU A 94 10.78 -7.77 -12.45
N PHE A 95 12.10 -7.76 -12.58
CA PHE A 95 12.77 -7.82 -13.88
C PHE A 95 13.44 -9.17 -14.06
N ASN A 96 13.42 -9.70 -15.27
CA ASN A 96 14.09 -10.96 -15.65
C ASN A 96 13.72 -12.13 -14.70
N VAL A 97 12.43 -12.44 -14.62
CA VAL A 97 11.85 -13.46 -13.72
C VAL A 97 11.98 -14.88 -14.25
#